data_AF-A0AAW9L7L8-F1
#
_entry.id   AF-A0AAW9L7L8-F1
#
_cell.length_a   1.000
_cell.length_b   1.000
_cell.length_c   1.000
_cell.angle_alpha   90.00
_cell.angle_beta   90.00
_cell.angle_gamma   90.00
#
_symmetry.space_group_name_H-M   'P 1'
#
loop_
_entity.id
_entity.type
_entity.pdbx_description
1 polymer ?
#
loop_
_entity_poly.entity_id
_entity_poly.type
_entity_poly.pdbx_seq_one_letter_code
_entity_poly.pdbx_strand_id
1 'polypeptide(L)'
;MSGNDDSSEAASTSEPRPSRFLVFLADAEHVLWLVVLVSLTLDVYLTFQGLKYGLSEWNPVMKYAMEVAGFPVLGLSKVLILGTAGLLRAARPELGALIPLAVGVPWVATVFVNLVMLGGPP
;
A
#
# COMPACT_ATOMS: atom_id res chain seq x y z
N MET A 1 -34.94 51.13 -20.66
CA MET A 1 -34.25 50.85 -19.38
C MET A 1 -33.44 49.59 -19.59
N SER A 2 -32.12 49.76 -19.73
CA SER A 2 -31.11 48.69 -19.74
C SER A 2 -30.64 48.51 -18.29
N GLY A 3 -30.50 47.27 -17.82
CA GLY A 3 -30.08 47.00 -16.46
C GLY A 3 -29.65 45.56 -16.24
N ASN A 4 -28.34 45.34 -16.36
CA ASN A 4 -27.52 44.33 -15.68
C ASN A 4 -27.68 42.85 -16.08
N ASP A 5 -27.21 42.53 -17.28
CA ASP A 5 -26.23 41.44 -17.41
C ASP A 5 -24.85 41.96 -16.97
N ASP A 6 -23.99 41.07 -16.49
CA ASP A 6 -22.61 41.31 -16.01
C ASP A 6 -22.45 42.03 -14.67
N SER A 7 -22.23 41.24 -13.62
CA SER A 7 -21.18 41.40 -12.61
C SER A 7 -21.44 40.33 -11.54
N SER A 8 -21.08 39.10 -11.84
CA SER A 8 -19.80 38.57 -11.39
C SER A 8 -19.86 38.05 -9.94
N GLU A 9 -19.78 36.71 -9.85
CA GLU A 9 -18.49 36.16 -9.38
C GLU A 9 -18.20 36.35 -7.88
N ALA A 10 -19.21 36.26 -7.04
CA ALA A 10 -19.00 36.07 -5.61
C ALA A 10 -19.63 34.74 -5.16
N ALA A 11 -18.86 33.68 -5.41
CA ALA A 11 -18.88 32.46 -4.63
C ALA A 11 -20.20 31.67 -4.65
N SER A 12 -20.49 31.06 -5.81
CA SER A 12 -20.81 29.63 -5.76
C SER A 12 -19.63 28.95 -5.06
N THR A 13 -19.70 28.88 -3.72
CA THR A 13 -18.89 27.97 -2.92
C THR A 13 -19.23 26.59 -3.46
N SER A 14 -18.48 26.16 -4.48
CA SER A 14 -18.38 24.77 -4.84
C SER A 14 -17.71 24.11 -3.65
N GLU A 15 -18.50 23.83 -2.61
CA GLU A 15 -18.18 22.84 -1.60
C GLU A 15 -17.58 21.67 -2.38
N PRO A 16 -16.29 21.34 -2.18
CA PRO A 16 -15.66 20.28 -2.94
C PRO A 16 -16.44 19.01 -2.64
N ARG A 17 -17.31 18.60 -3.57
CA ARG A 17 -18.05 17.34 -3.42
C ARG A 17 -16.98 16.27 -3.25
N PRO A 18 -16.93 15.56 -2.12
CA PRO A 18 -15.98 14.48 -1.95
C PRO A 18 -16.16 13.55 -3.14
N SER A 19 -15.08 13.34 -3.90
CA SER A 19 -15.14 12.50 -5.08
C SER A 19 -15.64 11.13 -4.64
N ARG A 20 -16.57 10.52 -5.38
CA ARG A 20 -17.16 9.21 -5.02
C ARG A 20 -16.10 8.15 -4.69
N PHE A 21 -14.92 8.31 -5.27
CA PHE A 21 -13.73 7.52 -4.98
C PHE A 21 -13.26 7.63 -3.52
N LEU A 22 -13.21 8.83 -2.92
CA LEU A 22 -12.82 9.00 -1.51
C LEU A 22 -13.85 8.40 -0.55
N VAL A 23 -15.15 8.49 -0.88
CA VAL A 23 -16.22 7.87 -0.10
C VAL A 23 -16.12 6.34 -0.15
N PHE A 24 -15.90 5.79 -1.34
CA PHE A 24 -15.66 4.35 -1.52
C PHE A 24 -14.40 3.88 -0.77
N LEU A 25 -13.32 4.66 -0.84
CA LEU A 25 -12.09 4.35 -0.11
C LEU A 25 -12.31 4.35 1.41
N ALA A 26 -13.06 5.32 1.94
CA ALA A 26 -13.37 5.39 3.36
C ALA A 26 -14.15 4.14 3.85
N ASP A 27 -15.15 3.68 3.10
CA ASP A 27 -15.86 2.43 3.39
C ASP A 27 -14.97 1.19 3.21
N ALA A 28 -14.05 1.23 2.25
CA ALA A 28 -13.14 0.13 1.92
C ALA A 28 -11.88 0.08 2.81
N GLU A 29 -11.70 0.99 3.77
CA GLU A 29 -10.46 1.06 4.56
C GLU A 29 -10.09 -0.28 5.20
N HIS A 30 -11.07 -0.95 5.82
CA HIS A 30 -10.88 -2.28 6.43
C HIS A 30 -10.50 -3.34 5.40
N VAL A 31 -11.10 -3.27 4.19
CA VAL A 31 -10.77 -4.17 3.08
C VAL A 31 -9.34 -3.90 2.60
N LEU A 32 -8.92 -2.64 2.50
CA LEU A 32 -7.55 -2.29 2.13
C LEU A 32 -6.54 -2.80 3.16
N TRP A 33 -6.82 -2.68 4.46
CA TRP A 33 -5.98 -3.27 5.49
C TRP A 33 -5.91 -4.80 5.39
N LEU A 34 -7.03 -5.46 5.06
CA LEU A 34 -7.04 -6.90 4.83
C LEU A 34 -6.21 -7.28 3.59
N VAL A 35 -6.31 -6.53 2.49
CA VAL A 35 -5.48 -6.72 1.29
C VAL A 35 -4.00 -6.54 1.61
N VAL A 36 -3.66 -5.52 2.40
CA VAL A 36 -2.30 -5.25 2.90
C VAL A 36 -1.77 -6.45 3.70
N LEU A 37 -2.56 -6.98 4.64
CA LEU A 37 -2.18 -8.14 5.45
C LEU A 37 -1.99 -9.40 4.59
N VAL A 38 -2.94 -9.69 3.70
CA VAL A 38 -2.87 -10.86 2.81
C VAL A 38 -1.68 -10.75 1.87
N SER A 39 -1.44 -9.57 1.28
CA SER A 39 -0.30 -9.34 0.39
C SER A 39 1.03 -9.49 1.13
N LEU A 40 1.13 -8.98 2.36
CA LEU A 40 2.30 -9.16 3.21
C LEU A 40 2.58 -10.65 3.47
N THR A 41 1.55 -11.43 3.82
CA THR A 41 1.69 -12.86 4.07
C THR A 41 2.12 -13.61 2.82
N LEU A 42 1.48 -13.32 1.67
CA LEU A 42 1.85 -13.92 0.39
C LEU A 42 3.28 -13.58 0.00
N ASP A 43 3.70 -12.33 0.18
CA ASP A 43 5.05 -11.88 -0.16
C ASP A 43 6.11 -12.64 0.65
N VAL A 44 5.94 -12.76 1.97
CA VAL A 44 6.85 -13.56 2.83
C VAL A 44 6.88 -15.01 2.39
N TYR A 45 5.72 -15.60 2.12
CA TYR A 45 5.61 -16.99 1.70
C TYR A 45 6.31 -17.24 0.36
N LEU A 46 6.07 -16.40 -0.63
CA LEU A 46 6.68 -16.54 -1.95
C LEU A 46 8.19 -16.30 -1.91
N THR A 47 8.67 -15.33 -1.13
CA THR A 47 10.11 -15.13 -0.93
C THR A 47 10.76 -16.34 -0.25
N PHE A 48 10.11 -16.92 0.75
CA PHE A 48 10.59 -18.15 1.38
C PHE A 48 10.68 -19.31 0.39
N GLN A 49 9.68 -19.48 -0.47
CA GLN A 49 9.70 -20.51 -1.51
C GLN A 49 10.76 -20.22 -2.57
N GLY A 50 10.91 -18.97 -3.00
CA GLY A 50 11.93 -18.59 -3.97
C GLY A 50 13.35 -18.88 -3.49
N LEU A 51 13.66 -18.53 -2.23
CA LEU A 51 14.94 -18.85 -1.60
C LEU A 51 15.20 -20.36 -1.54
N LYS A 52 14.16 -21.18 -1.29
CA LYS A 52 14.27 -22.65 -1.34
C LYS A 52 14.55 -23.19 -2.74
N TYR A 53 14.02 -22.54 -3.78
CA TYR A 53 14.29 -22.88 -5.18
C TYR A 53 15.61 -22.30 -5.71
N GLY A 54 16.41 -21.63 -4.87
CA GLY A 54 17.72 -21.09 -5.23
C GLY A 54 17.69 -19.69 -5.86
N LEU A 55 16.54 -19.02 -5.88
CA LEU A 55 16.46 -17.60 -6.25
C LEU A 55 17.21 -16.77 -5.20
N SER A 56 17.96 -15.76 -5.65
CA SER A 56 18.68 -14.84 -4.77
C SER A 56 17.85 -13.61 -4.47
N GLU A 57 17.94 -13.10 -3.24
CA GLU A 57 17.36 -11.81 -2.88
C GLU A 57 18.09 -10.69 -3.64
N TRP A 58 17.34 -9.95 -4.46
CA TRP A 58 17.88 -8.86 -5.28
C TRP A 58 18.06 -7.56 -4.51
N ASN A 59 17.41 -7.43 -3.36
CA ASN A 59 17.62 -6.30 -2.46
C ASN A 59 18.92 -6.51 -1.64
N PRO A 60 20.03 -5.79 -1.94
CA PRO A 60 21.30 -6.01 -1.26
C PRO A 60 21.24 -5.73 0.24
N VAL A 61 20.37 -4.80 0.67
CA VAL A 61 20.16 -4.49 2.08
C VAL A 61 19.47 -5.64 2.79
N MET A 62 18.39 -6.18 2.21
CA MET A 62 17.68 -7.31 2.78
C MET A 62 18.54 -8.58 2.77
N LYS A 63 19.30 -8.79 1.70
CA LYS A 63 20.27 -9.88 1.60
C LYS A 63 21.29 -9.82 2.73
N TYR A 64 21.95 -8.68 2.92
CA TYR A 64 22.89 -8.49 4.03
C TYR A 64 22.23 -8.69 5.39
N ALA A 65 21.03 -8.15 5.59
CA ALA A 65 20.29 -8.33 6.83
C ALA A 65 19.99 -9.82 7.10
N MET A 66 19.61 -10.60 6.09
CA MET A 66 19.37 -12.03 6.20
C MET A 66 20.66 -12.83 6.44
N GLU A 67 21.81 -12.39 5.90
CA GLU A 67 23.11 -13.01 6.20
C GLU A 67 23.51 -12.84 7.68
N VAL A 68 23.15 -11.69 8.29
CA VAL A 68 23.49 -11.38 9.70
C VAL A 68 22.47 -11.95 10.68
N ALA A 69 21.18 -11.83 10.39
CA ALA A 69 20.08 -12.11 11.34
C ALA A 69 19.17 -13.27 10.91
N GLY A 70 19.41 -13.88 9.75
CA GLY A 70 18.60 -14.95 9.20
C GLY A 70 17.28 -14.47 8.59
N PHE A 71 16.51 -15.41 8.05
CA PHE A 71 15.20 -15.16 7.41
C PHE A 71 14.18 -14.37 8.27
N PRO A 72 14.10 -14.51 9.61
CA PRO A 72 13.13 -13.76 10.42
C PRO A 72 13.20 -12.23 10.26
N VAL A 73 14.36 -11.68 9.86
CA VAL A 73 14.53 -10.24 9.63
C VAL A 73 13.59 -9.71 8.54
N LEU A 74 13.25 -10.53 7.55
CA LEU A 74 12.30 -10.17 6.49
C LEU A 74 10.91 -9.93 7.10
N GLY A 75 10.44 -10.85 7.94
CA GLY A 75 9.16 -10.71 8.64
C GLY A 75 9.15 -9.49 9.57
N LEU A 76 10.21 -9.29 10.34
CA LEU A 76 10.35 -8.14 11.26
C LEU A 76 10.30 -6.80 10.51
N SER A 77 10.99 -6.70 9.37
CA SER A 77 10.97 -5.47 8.55
C SER A 77 9.55 -5.12 8.07
N LYS A 78 8.76 -6.13 7.70
CA LYS A 78 7.36 -5.95 7.27
C LYS A 78 6.46 -5.55 8.42
N VAL A 79 6.64 -6.16 9.58
CA VAL A 79 5.93 -5.79 10.82
C VAL A 79 6.24 -4.34 11.20
N LEU A 80 7.50 -3.91 11.09
CA LEU A 80 7.88 -2.51 11.35
C LEU A 80 7.18 -1.55 10.38
N ILE A 81 7.20 -1.82 9.08
CA ILE A 81 6.52 -1.00 8.08
C ILE A 81 5.01 -0.94 8.36
N LEU A 82 4.37 -2.09 8.64
CA LEU A 82 2.96 -2.17 8.95
C LEU A 82 2.61 -1.41 10.23
N GLY A 83 3.44 -1.54 11.27
CA GLY A 83 3.30 -0.85 12.54
C GLY A 83 3.44 0.67 12.38
N THR A 84 4.43 1.14 11.63
CA THR A 84 4.58 2.57 11.31
C THR A 84 3.40 3.10 10.52
N ALA A 85 2.89 2.35 9.53
CA ALA A 85 1.69 2.72 8.78
C ALA A 85 0.44 2.80 9.70
N GLY A 86 0.27 1.83 10.60
CA GLY A 86 -0.82 1.84 11.58
C GLY A 86 -0.73 3.02 12.55
N LEU A 87 0.48 3.32 13.05
CA LEU A 87 0.73 4.48 13.90
C LEU A 87 0.46 5.80 13.18
N LEU A 88 0.87 5.92 11.91
CA LEU A 88 0.57 7.08 11.08
C LEU A 88 -0.94 7.24 10.89
N ARG A 89 -1.67 6.13 10.68
CA ARG A 89 -3.13 6.14 10.55
C ARG A 89 -3.84 6.53 11.85
N ALA A 90 -3.29 6.15 12.99
CA ALA A 90 -3.80 6.56 14.29
C ALA A 90 -3.52 8.05 14.57
N ALA A 91 -2.33 8.54 14.20
CA ALA A 91 -1.93 9.93 14.40
C ALA A 91 -2.59 10.90 13.42
N ARG A 92 -2.93 10.43 12.21
CA ARG A 92 -3.45 11.22 11.09
C ARG A 92 -4.72 10.56 10.52
N PRO A 93 -5.83 10.57 11.27
CA PRO A 93 -7.05 9.89 10.84
C PRO A 93 -7.65 10.48 9.57
N GLU A 94 -7.33 11.72 9.21
CA GLU A 94 -7.76 12.36 7.97
C GLU A 94 -7.13 11.75 6.71
N LEU A 95 -6.02 11.00 6.84
CA LEU A 95 -5.43 10.26 5.73
C LEU A 95 -6.16 8.94 5.46
N GLY A 96 -6.95 8.42 6.41
CA GLY A 96 -7.88 7.30 6.22
C GLY A 96 -7.32 6.15 5.38
N ALA A 97 -8.11 5.74 4.39
CA ALA A 97 -7.80 4.71 3.41
C ALA A 97 -6.62 5.01 2.46
N LEU A 98 -6.11 6.24 2.41
CA LEU A 98 -4.92 6.56 1.61
C LEU A 98 -3.68 5.81 2.12
N ILE A 99 -3.58 5.62 3.44
CA ILE A 99 -2.45 4.92 4.07
C ILE A 99 -2.41 3.45 3.64
N PRO A 100 -3.44 2.62 3.89
CA PRO A 100 -3.40 1.23 3.48
C PRO A 100 -3.36 1.08 1.95
N LEU A 101 -3.92 2.01 1.18
CA LEU A 101 -3.77 2.01 -0.28
C LEU A 101 -2.31 2.22 -0.71
N ALA A 102 -1.64 3.24 -0.16
CA ALA A 102 -0.26 3.55 -0.48
C ALA A 102 0.72 2.43 -0.09
N VAL A 103 0.43 1.73 1.02
CA VAL A 103 1.22 0.56 1.45
C VAL A 103 0.87 -0.69 0.62
N GLY A 104 -0.41 -0.89 0.32
CA GLY A 104 -0.92 -2.09 -0.35
C GLY A 104 -0.51 -2.19 -1.80
N VAL A 105 -0.54 -1.08 -2.55
CA VAL A 105 -0.19 -1.08 -3.99
C VAL A 105 1.21 -1.65 -4.26
N PRO A 106 2.28 -1.19 -3.58
CA PRO A 106 3.60 -1.79 -3.70
C PRO A 106 3.64 -3.29 -3.36
N TRP A 107 2.97 -3.72 -2.28
CA TRP A 107 2.99 -5.13 -1.87
C TRP A 107 2.21 -6.06 -2.79
N VAL A 108 1.09 -5.60 -3.36
CA VAL A 108 0.39 -6.36 -4.39
C VAL A 108 1.29 -6.52 -5.62
N ALA A 109 2.03 -5.47 -6.00
CA ALA A 109 2.97 -5.54 -7.11
C ALA A 109 4.12 -6.55 -6.84
N THR A 110 4.69 -6.57 -5.63
CA THR A 110 5.74 -7.55 -5.30
C THR A 110 5.23 -8.98 -5.29
N VAL A 111 4.04 -9.24 -4.73
CA VAL A 111 3.39 -10.55 -4.80
C VAL A 111 3.22 -11.00 -6.25
N PHE A 112 2.75 -10.11 -7.12
CA PHE A 112 2.59 -10.42 -8.55
C PHE A 112 3.91 -10.78 -9.22
N VAL A 113 4.98 -10.00 -8.99
CA VAL A 113 6.32 -10.31 -9.51
C VAL A 113 6.81 -11.67 -9.02
N ASN A 114 6.66 -11.95 -7.72
CA ASN A 114 7.08 -13.22 -7.13
C ASN A 114 6.30 -14.40 -7.72
N LEU A 115 5.00 -14.26 -7.96
CA LEU A 115 4.17 -15.28 -8.61
C LEU A 115 4.64 -15.54 -10.05
N VAL A 116 4.92 -14.51 -10.83
CA VAL A 116 5.41 -14.65 -12.21
C VAL A 116 6.76 -15.36 -12.23
N MET A 117 7.67 -15.04 -11.30
CA MET A 117 8.97 -15.69 -11.23
C MET A 117 8.90 -17.16 -10.80
N LEU A 118 8.04 -17.49 -9.82
CA LEU A 118 7.86 -18.89 -9.40
C LEU A 118 7.02 -19.72 -10.38
N GLY A 119 6.12 -19.09 -11.13
CA GLY A 119 5.21 -19.74 -12.08
C GLY A 119 5.71 -19.77 -13.52
N GLY A 120 6.87 -19.19 -13.83
CA GLY A 120 7.46 -19.20 -15.15
C GLY A 120 7.88 -20.61 -15.60
N PRO A 121 7.87 -20.92 -16.92
CA PRO A 121 8.29 -22.22 -17.43
C PRO A 121 9.76 -22.53 -17.05
N PRO A 122 10.08 -23.82 -16.83
CA PRO A 122 11.40 -24.27 -16.38
C PRO A 122 12.54 -23.96 -17.36
#